data_AF-A0A1V6JGG4-F1
#
_entry.id   AF-A0A1V6JGG4-F1
#
_cell.length_a   1.000
_cell.length_b   1.000
_cell.length_c   1.000
_cell.angle_alpha   90.00
_cell.angle_beta   90.00
_cell.angle_gamma   90.00
#
_symmetry.space_group_name_H-M   'P 1'
#
loop_
_entity.id
_entity.type
_entity.pdbx_description
1 polymer ?
#
loop_
_entity_poly.entity_id
_entity_poly.type
_entity_poly.pdbx_seq_one_letter_code
_entity_poly.pdbx_strand_id
1 'polypeptide(L)'
;MVSANRIGHGTRLRESGDLMNYMNDHRIPIEICITSNVQTKAVDSLQNHPIPFYYDYGLRVTLNTDNRLILNTTLTNEYMIAIKNF
;
A
#
# COMPACT_ATOMS: atom_id res chain seq x y z
N MET A 1 -16.81 -11.06 -13.57
CA MET A 1 -15.72 -10.13 -13.23
C MET A 1 -16.24 -9.17 -12.18
N VAL A 2 -15.52 -9.00 -11.07
CA VAL A 2 -15.90 -8.01 -10.04
C VAL A 2 -15.23 -6.68 -10.39
N SER A 3 -15.99 -5.59 -10.41
CA SER A 3 -15.45 -4.24 -10.61
C SER A 3 -15.08 -3.64 -9.25
N ALA A 4 -13.82 -3.81 -8.85
CA ALA A 4 -13.32 -3.20 -7.62
C ALA A 4 -12.99 -1.72 -7.86
N ASN A 5 -13.57 -0.83 -7.04
CA ASN A 5 -13.32 0.61 -7.14
C ASN A 5 -12.07 1.06 -6.38
N ARG A 6 -11.55 0.21 -5.48
CA ARG A 6 -10.30 0.39 -4.71
C ARG A 6 -9.70 -0.99 -4.44
N ILE A 7 -8.39 -1.05 -4.21
CA ILE A 7 -7.70 -2.31 -3.91
C ILE A 7 -7.04 -2.20 -2.53
N GLY A 8 -7.41 -3.12 -1.63
CA GLY A 8 -6.78 -3.26 -0.31
C GLY A 8 -5.38 -3.86 -0.41
N HIS A 9 -4.42 -3.27 0.31
CA HIS A 9 -3.01 -3.66 0.46
C HIS A 9 -2.16 -3.59 -0.82
N GLY A 10 -2.56 -4.26 -1.89
CA GLY A 10 -1.89 -4.22 -3.19
C GLY A 10 -0.38 -4.55 -3.16
N THR A 11 0.10 -5.31 -2.18
CA THR A 11 1.55 -5.46 -1.90
C THR A 11 2.34 -6.10 -3.05
N ARG A 12 1.68 -6.87 -3.91
CA ARG A 12 2.28 -7.58 -5.04
C ARG A 12 1.91 -7.02 -6.40
N LEU A 13 1.21 -5.88 -6.46
CA LEU A 13 0.79 -5.27 -7.71
C LEU A 13 1.97 -5.00 -8.68
N ARG A 14 3.16 -4.67 -8.17
CA ARG A 14 4.38 -4.47 -8.98
C ARG A 14 4.80 -5.68 -9.84
N GLU A 15 4.31 -6.87 -9.53
CA GLU A 15 4.60 -8.08 -10.30
C GLU A 15 3.84 -8.14 -11.63
N SER A 16 2.86 -7.24 -11.86
CA SER A 16 2.10 -7.15 -13.10
C SER A 16 2.06 -5.72 -13.64
N GLY A 17 2.90 -5.43 -14.64
CA GLY A 17 2.94 -4.14 -15.32
C GLY A 17 1.61 -3.75 -15.97
N ASP A 18 0.94 -4.69 -16.64
CA ASP A 18 -0.34 -4.45 -17.30
C ASP A 18 -1.44 -4.06 -16.30
N LEU A 19 -1.48 -4.72 -15.13
CA LEU A 19 -2.43 -4.38 -14.08
C LEU A 19 -2.12 -3.02 -13.46
N MET A 20 -0.84 -2.67 -13.27
CA MET A 20 -0.45 -1.34 -12.81
C MET A 20 -0.89 -0.24 -13.78
N ASN A 21 -0.64 -0.43 -15.07
CA ASN A 21 -1.09 0.49 -16.11
C ASN A 21 -2.61 0.66 -16.07
N TYR A 22 -3.34 -0.46 -16.05
CA TYR A 22 -4.80 -0.45 -15.96
C TYR A 22 -5.29 0.32 -14.73
N MET A 23 -4.72 0.06 -13.56
CA MET A 23 -5.11 0.74 -12.31
C MET A 23 -4.78 2.23 -12.34
N ASN A 24 -3.66 2.62 -12.96
CA ASN A 24 -3.29 4.02 -13.12
C ASN A 24 -4.25 4.75 -14.06
N ASP A 25 -4.51 4.17 -15.24
CA ASP A 25 -5.40 4.71 -16.27
C ASP A 25 -6.82 4.89 -15.75
N HIS A 26 -7.33 3.86 -15.06
CA HIS A 26 -8.67 3.87 -14.46
C HIS A 26 -8.71 4.53 -13.09
N ARG A 27 -7.57 5.06 -12.65
CA ARG A 27 -7.49 5.92 -11.48
C ARG A 27 -7.98 5.22 -10.20
N ILE A 28 -7.77 3.90 -10.09
CA ILE A 28 -8.15 3.02 -8.97
C ILE A 28 -7.11 3.15 -7.84
N PRO A 29 -7.49 3.63 -6.64
CA PRO A 29 -6.54 3.80 -5.54
C PRO A 29 -6.21 2.49 -4.83
N ILE A 30 -5.00 2.44 -4.27
CA ILE A 30 -4.45 1.34 -3.48
C ILE A 30 -4.41 1.77 -2.01
N GLU A 31 -5.08 1.02 -1.15
CA GLU A 31 -5.11 1.26 0.29
C GLU A 31 -3.90 0.57 0.95
N ILE A 32 -2.89 1.32 1.34
CA ILE A 32 -1.63 0.81 1.90
C ILE A 32 -1.69 0.84 3.43
N CYS A 33 -1.36 -0.30 4.04
CA CYS A 33 -1.28 -0.46 5.49
C CYS A 33 0.15 -0.89 5.88
N ILE A 34 1.08 0.05 6.07
CA ILE A 34 2.53 -0.23 6.16
C ILE A 34 2.82 -1.19 7.31
N THR A 35 2.35 -0.86 8.52
CA THR A 35 2.60 -1.71 9.70
C THR A 35 1.97 -3.09 9.54
N SER A 36 0.74 -3.17 9.02
CA SER A 36 0.04 -4.44 8.78
C SER A 36 0.81 -5.31 7.79
N ASN A 37 1.23 -4.73 6.67
CA ASN A 37 1.91 -5.45 5.60
C ASN A 37 3.20 -6.12 6.09
N VAL A 38 3.95 -5.46 6.98
CA VAL A 38 5.17 -6.03 7.57
C VAL A 38 4.85 -7.05 8.67
N GLN A 39 3.95 -6.74 9.61
CA GLN A 39 3.64 -7.65 10.73
C GLN A 39 2.98 -8.96 10.27
N THR A 40 2.14 -8.90 9.24
CA THR A 40 1.50 -10.08 8.62
C THR A 40 2.44 -10.84 7.67
N LYS A 41 3.66 -10.32 7.42
CA LYS A 41 4.64 -10.85 6.46
C LYS A 41 4.14 -10.85 5.01
N ALA A 42 3.17 -10.01 4.68
CA ALA A 42 2.80 -9.73 3.29
C ALA A 42 3.90 -8.95 2.54
N VAL A 43 4.77 -8.26 3.30
CA VAL A 43 6.01 -7.62 2.86
C VAL A 43 7.09 -7.97 3.89
N ASP A 44 8.29 -8.31 3.43
CA ASP A 44 9.36 -8.81 4.31
C ASP A 44 9.91 -7.76 5.28
N SER A 45 9.98 -6.50 4.85
CA SER A 45 10.55 -5.40 5.62
C SER A 45 10.06 -4.04 5.10
N LEU A 46 10.30 -2.97 5.88
CA LEU A 46 10.02 -1.62 5.42
C LEU A 46 10.82 -1.28 4.16
N GLN A 47 12.09 -1.67 4.07
CA GLN A 47 12.94 -1.39 2.92
C GLN A 47 12.41 -2.02 1.62
N ASN A 48 11.73 -3.15 1.73
CA ASN A 48 11.14 -3.86 0.59
C ASN A 48 9.68 -3.45 0.32
N HIS A 49 9.13 -2.49 1.07
CA HIS A 49 7.74 -2.09 0.94
C HIS A 49 7.50 -1.39 -0.42
N PRO A 50 6.43 -1.73 -1.15
CA PRO A 50 6.25 -1.26 -2.53
C PRO A 50 5.71 0.18 -2.63
N ILE A 51 5.38 0.81 -1.50
CA ILE A 51 4.76 2.16 -1.50
C ILE A 51 5.59 3.23 -2.21
N PRO A 52 6.94 3.33 -2.05
CA PRO A 52 7.69 4.39 -2.72
C PRO A 52 7.62 4.21 -4.23
N PHE A 53 7.80 2.97 -4.70
CA PHE A 53 7.67 2.63 -6.11
C PHE A 53 6.29 2.96 -6.66
N TYR A 54 5.20 2.61 -5.97
CA TYR A 54 3.85 2.95 -6.43
C TYR A 54 3.60 4.44 -6.49
N TYR A 55 4.09 5.19 -5.49
CA TYR A 55 3.98 6.64 -5.44
C TYR A 55 4.74 7.29 -6.61
N ASP A 56 6.00 6.89 -6.84
CA ASP A 56 6.85 7.40 -7.91
C ASP A 56 6.32 7.05 -9.30
N TYR A 57 5.69 5.87 -9.45
CA TYR A 57 5.03 5.45 -10.67
C TYR A 57 3.75 6.27 -10.98
N GLY A 58 3.24 7.03 -10.01
CA GLY A 58 2.06 7.87 -10.16
C GLY A 58 0.74 7.18 -9.83
N LEU A 59 0.79 5.97 -9.24
CA LEU A 59 -0.41 5.31 -8.71
C LEU A 59 -0.98 6.12 -7.55
N ARG A 60 -2.31 6.09 -7.40
CA ARG A 60 -2.94 6.69 -6.22
C ARG A 60 -2.82 5.74 -5.05
N VAL A 61 -2.09 6.15 -4.03
CA VAL A 61 -1.93 5.42 -2.78
C VAL A 61 -2.59 6.19 -1.63
N THR A 62 -3.16 5.47 -0.67
CA THR A 62 -3.59 6.02 0.62
C THR A 62 -2.89 5.28 1.75
N LEU A 63 -2.65 5.96 2.87
CA LEU A 63 -2.16 5.33 4.09
C LEU A 63 -3.33 5.00 5.02
N ASN A 64 -3.31 3.78 5.57
CA ASN A 64 -4.38 3.22 6.38
C ASN A 64 -3.79 2.37 7.51
N THR A 65 -4.54 2.20 8.59
CA THR A 65 -4.07 1.43 9.76
C THR A 65 -4.40 -0.04 9.71
N ASP A 66 -5.22 -0.49 8.75
CA ASP A 66 -5.90 -1.78 8.79
C ASP A 66 -6.64 -2.00 10.12
N ASN A 67 -6.03 -2.68 11.09
CA ASN A 67 -6.56 -2.88 12.43
C ASN A 67 -5.69 -2.19 13.51
N ARG A 68 -6.19 -1.08 14.07
CA ARG A 68 -5.46 -0.30 15.10
C ARG A 68 -5.15 -1.09 16.38
N LEU A 69 -6.08 -1.94 16.83
CA LEU A 69 -5.95 -2.65 18.10
C LEU A 69 -4.90 -3.75 18.01
N ILE A 70 -4.97 -4.56 16.95
CA ILE A 70 -4.07 -5.70 16.76
C ILE A 70 -2.65 -5.24 16.45
N LEU A 71 -2.52 -4.19 15.63
CA LEU A 71 -1.23 -3.72 15.16
C LEU A 71 -0.59 -2.67 16.08
N ASN A 72 -1.31 -2.23 17.12
CA ASN A 72 -0.91 -1.18 18.05
C ASN A 72 -0.40 0.08 17.31
N THR A 73 -1.16 0.55 16.32
CA THR A 73 -0.79 1.68 15.45
C THR A 73 -1.90 2.73 15.36
N THR A 74 -1.55 3.91 14.86
CA THR A 74 -2.47 5.01 14.56
C THR A 74 -2.19 5.52 13.16
N LEU A 75 -3.13 6.27 12.56
CA LEU A 75 -2.89 6.83 11.23
C LEU A 75 -1.67 7.77 11.24
N THR A 76 -1.51 8.57 12.30
CA THR A 76 -0.32 9.41 12.51
C THR A 76 0.95 8.56 12.50
N ASN A 77 0.96 7.42 13.19
CA ASN A 77 2.13 6.53 13.19
C ASN A 77 2.44 5.97 11.80
N GLU A 78 1.44 5.58 11.00
CA GLU A 78 1.64 5.15 9.61
C GLU A 78 2.31 6.26 8.77
N TYR A 79 1.84 7.51 8.89
CA TYR A 79 2.48 8.65 8.22
C TYR A 79 3.90 8.90 8.73
N MET A 80 4.14 8.81 10.04
CA MET A 80 5.48 8.99 10.60
C MET A 80 6.43 7.88 10.16
N ILE A 81 5.96 6.64 10.00
CA ILE A 81 6.75 5.55 9.42
C ILE A 81 7.08 5.88 7.96
N ALA A 82 6.10 6.33 7.17
CA ALA A 82 6.33 6.70 5.78
C ALA A 82 7.40 7.80 5.65
N ILE A 83 7.24 8.93 6.35
CA ILE A 83 8.15 10.07 6.34
C ILE A 83 9.58 9.69 6.75
N LYS A 84 9.75 8.73 7.67
CA LYS A 84 11.07 8.34 8.20
C LYS A 84 11.80 7.31 7.34
N ASN A 85 11.09 6.55 6.51
CA ASN A 85 11.66 5.37 5.84
C ASN A 85 11.59 5.42 4.31
N PHE A 86 10.80 6.33 3.74
CA PHE A 86 10.57 6.49 2.30
C PHE A 86 10.79 7.94 1.89
#